data_AF-A0A1J4TPR3-F1
#
_entry.id   AF-A0A1J4TPR3-F1
#
_cell.length_a   1.000
_cell.length_b   1.000
_cell.length_c   1.000
_cell.angle_alpha   90.00
_cell.angle_beta   90.00
_cell.angle_gamma   90.00
#
_symmetry.space_group_name_H-M   'P 1'
#
loop_
_entity.id
_entity.type
_entity.pdbx_description
1 polymer ?
#
loop_
_entity_poly.entity_id
_entity_poly.type
_entity_poly.pdbx_seq_one_letter_code
_entity_poly.pdbx_strand_id
1 'polypeptide(L)'
;MKEKIMNTVDMMIHVHPDLDAPKRMELERTLSGRVGIDCAEFEHKPHPHSIMVKYDPDAIAGMSILQMVRKIDPAASRVAM
;
A
#
# COMPACT_ATOMS: atom_id res chain seq x y z
N MET A 1 -25.41 3.48 14.66
CA MET A 1 -24.44 2.74 13.84
C MET A 1 -23.16 2.74 14.65
N LYS A 2 -22.73 1.59 15.19
CA LYS A 2 -21.48 1.55 15.96
C LYS A 2 -20.34 1.80 14.97
N GLU A 3 -19.62 2.90 15.16
CA GLU A 3 -18.31 3.08 14.54
C GLU A 3 -17.47 1.87 14.96
N LYS A 4 -17.25 0.93 14.03
CA LYS A 4 -16.29 -0.14 14.25
C LYS A 4 -14.95 0.60 14.28
N ILE A 5 -14.34 0.73 15.45
CA ILE A 5 -12.98 1.24 15.59
C ILE A 5 -12.12 0.27 14.79
N MET A 6 -11.80 0.65 13.56
CA MET A 6 -10.98 -0.16 12.67
C MET A 6 -9.54 0.06 13.12
N ASN A 7 -8.95 -0.95 13.75
CA ASN A 7 -7.59 -0.89 14.27
C ASN A 7 -6.60 -0.97 13.09
N THR A 8 -6.46 0.12 12.35
CA THR A 8 -5.62 0.17 11.16
C THR A 8 -4.15 0.32 11.53
N VAL A 9 -3.31 -0.30 10.70
CA VAL A 9 -1.85 -0.20 10.76
C VAL A 9 -1.37 0.49 9.52
N ASP A 10 -0.45 1.45 9.70
CA ASP A 10 0.28 2.08 8.62
C ASP A 10 1.43 1.17 8.16
N MET A 11 1.55 0.99 6.85
CA MET A 11 2.68 0.31 6.23
C MET A 11 3.18 1.10 5.03
N MET A 12 4.47 1.42 5.06
CA MET A 12 5.14 2.05 3.94
C MET A 12 5.84 1.01 3.07
N ILE A 13 5.63 1.10 1.76
CA ILE A 13 6.30 0.27 0.77
C ILE A 13 7.06 1.18 -0.19
N HIS A 14 8.38 0.97 -0.29
CA HIS A 14 9.19 1.57 -1.33
C HIS A 14 9.00 0.78 -2.63
N VAL A 15 8.70 1.51 -3.70
CA VAL A 15 8.69 1.01 -5.07
C VAL A 15 9.88 1.56 -5.86
N HIS A 16 10.16 0.97 -7.01
CA HIS A 16 11.24 1.38 -7.89
C HIS A 16 11.08 2.85 -8.32
N PRO A 17 12.16 3.67 -8.30
CA PRO A 17 12.09 5.08 -8.67
C PRO A 17 11.49 5.33 -10.07
N ASP A 18 11.89 4.47 -11.00
CA ASP A 18 11.46 4.52 -12.41
C ASP A 18 10.10 3.85 -12.67
N LEU A 19 9.33 3.53 -11.62
CA LEU A 19 7.99 3.00 -11.81
C LEU A 19 7.13 4.02 -12.55
N ASP A 20 6.70 3.65 -13.75
CA ASP A 20 5.94 4.51 -14.66
C ASP A 20 4.56 4.89 -14.09
N ALA A 21 4.01 6.01 -14.56
CA ALA A 21 2.72 6.52 -14.10
C ALA A 21 1.55 5.52 -14.28
N PRO A 22 1.46 4.75 -15.39
CA PRO A 22 0.46 3.68 -15.52
C PRO A 22 0.53 2.62 -14.41
N LYS A 23 1.72 2.10 -14.10
CA LYS A 23 1.91 1.11 -13.02
C LYS A 23 1.61 1.67 -11.64
N ARG A 24 1.92 2.96 -11.40
CA ARG A 24 1.53 3.64 -10.16
C ARG A 24 0.01 3.70 -10.01
N MET A 25 -0.71 4.11 -11.05
CA MET A 25 -2.18 4.09 -11.05
C MET A 25 -2.75 2.68 -10.88
N GLU A 26 -2.12 1.67 -11.48
CA GLU A 26 -2.49 0.27 -11.31
C GLU A 26 -2.33 -0.20 -9.87
N LEU A 27 -1.24 0.20 -9.20
CA LEU A 27 -1.01 -0.09 -7.77
C LEU A 27 -2.09 0.53 -6.89
N GLU A 28 -2.37 1.83 -7.04
CA GLU A 28 -3.41 2.50 -6.26
C GLU A 28 -4.77 1.83 -6.46
N ARG A 29 -5.15 1.54 -7.71
CA ARG A 29 -6.42 0.85 -8.01
C ARG A 29 -6.49 -0.55 -7.41
N THR A 30 -5.38 -1.30 -7.48
CA THR A 30 -5.31 -2.68 -6.97
C THR A 30 -5.46 -2.71 -5.46
N LEU A 31 -4.87 -1.73 -4.76
CA LEU A 31 -4.89 -1.67 -3.30
C LEU A 31 -6.19 -1.06 -2.77
N SER A 32 -6.65 0.07 -3.31
CA SER A 32 -7.86 0.77 -2.84
C SER A 32 -9.15 -0.03 -3.07
N GLY A 33 -9.15 -1.00 -4.00
CA GLY A 33 -10.27 -1.91 -4.22
C GLY A 33 -10.30 -3.12 -3.27
N ARG A 34 -9.33 -3.26 -2.34
CA ARG A 34 -9.15 -4.47 -1.54
C ARG A 34 -9.83 -4.37 -0.18
N VAL A 35 -10.63 -5.39 0.15
CA VAL A 35 -11.17 -5.56 1.51
C VAL A 35 -10.02 -5.61 2.52
N GLY A 36 -10.13 -4.81 3.57
CA GLY A 36 -9.13 -4.67 4.62
C GLY A 36 -8.09 -3.57 4.37
N ILE A 37 -8.09 -2.93 3.20
CA ILE A 37 -7.32 -1.71 2.96
C ILE A 37 -8.25 -0.51 3.12
N ASP A 38 -7.85 0.43 3.98
CA ASP A 38 -8.55 1.69 4.23
C ASP A 38 -8.14 2.76 3.22
N CYS A 39 -6.83 2.87 3.00
CA CYS A 39 -6.23 3.88 2.13
C CYS A 39 -4.90 3.38 1.55
N ALA A 40 -4.62 3.70 0.29
CA ALA A 40 -3.36 3.42 -0.38
C ALA A 40 -2.99 4.60 -1.31
N GLU A 41 -1.99 5.37 -0.91
CA GLU A 41 -1.62 6.62 -1.60
C GLU A 41 -0.10 6.76 -1.69
N PHE A 42 0.39 7.26 -2.82
CA PHE A 42 1.80 7.61 -2.95
C PHE A 42 2.13 8.83 -2.09
N GLU A 43 3.26 8.79 -1.38
CA GLU A 43 3.77 9.97 -0.70
C GLU A 43 4.12 11.05 -1.73
N HIS A 44 3.73 12.30 -1.45
CA HIS A 44 4.07 13.40 -2.35
C HIS A 44 5.50 13.92 -2.10
N LYS A 45 5.93 14.01 -0.83
CA LYS A 45 7.29 14.40 -0.40
C LYS A 45 7.56 13.86 1.04
N PRO A 46 8.79 13.47 1.39
CA PRO A 46 10.02 13.53 0.58
C PRO A 46 10.26 12.29 -0.31
N HIS A 47 9.45 11.24 -0.21
CA HIS A 47 9.68 9.98 -0.95
C HIS A 47 8.58 9.69 -1.99
N PRO A 48 8.64 10.28 -3.21
CA PRO A 48 7.62 10.08 -4.26
C PRO A 48 7.56 8.65 -4.83
N HIS A 49 8.38 7.75 -4.29
CA HIS A 49 8.48 6.34 -4.64
C HIS A 49 8.04 5.45 -3.48
N SER A 50 7.33 6.01 -2.52
CA SER A 50 6.76 5.31 -1.39
C SER A 50 5.25 5.32 -1.50
N ILE A 51 4.62 4.18 -1.30
CA ILE A 51 3.17 4.08 -1.10
C ILE A 51 2.89 3.84 0.37
N MET A 52 2.07 4.71 0.96
CA MET A 52 1.54 4.54 2.30
C MET A 52 0.25 3.73 2.20
N VAL A 53 0.19 2.62 2.92
CA VAL A 53 -0.99 1.75 2.96
C VAL A 53 -1.49 1.66 4.40
N LYS A 54 -2.73 2.09 4.60
CA LYS A 54 -3.49 1.87 5.84
C LYS A 54 -4.34 0.65 5.68
N TYR A 55 -4.19 -0.33 6.56
CA TYR A 55 -4.93 -1.58 6.46
C TYR A 55 -5.32 -2.14 7.83
N ASP A 56 -6.40 -2.90 7.87
CA ASP A 56 -6.83 -3.69 9.02
C ASP A 56 -6.05 -5.02 9.04
N PRO A 57 -5.13 -5.23 10.01
CA PRO A 57 -4.33 -6.44 10.10
C PRO A 57 -5.16 -7.69 10.43
N ASP A 58 -6.38 -7.53 10.97
CA ASP A 58 -7.30 -8.64 11.22
C ASP A 58 -8.01 -9.08 9.92
N ALA A 59 -8.09 -8.19 8.91
CA ALA A 59 -8.72 -8.47 7.63
C ALA A 59 -7.73 -8.88 6.53
N ILE A 60 -6.51 -8.32 6.54
CA ILE A 60 -5.47 -8.61 5.54
C ILE A 60 -4.07 -8.55 6.15
N ALA A 61 -3.23 -9.53 5.83
CA ALA A 61 -1.83 -9.52 6.27
C ALA A 61 -1.00 -8.52 5.44
N GLY A 62 -0.14 -7.73 6.10
CA GLY A 62 0.77 -6.80 5.42
C GLY A 62 1.70 -7.47 4.40
N MET A 63 2.09 -8.73 4.64
CA MET A 63 2.86 -9.52 3.66
C MET A 63 2.07 -9.80 2.37
N SER A 64 0.76 -10.01 2.47
CA SER A 64 -0.10 -10.18 1.30
C SER A 64 -0.19 -8.89 0.48
N ILE A 65 -0.24 -7.74 1.16
CA ILE A 65 -0.19 -6.41 0.52
C ILE A 65 1.13 -6.23 -0.23
N LEU A 66 2.28 -6.50 0.41
CA LEU A 66 3.58 -6.42 -0.24
C LEU A 66 3.68 -7.36 -1.46
N GLN A 67 3.14 -8.57 -1.37
CA GLN A 67 3.10 -9.49 -2.51
C GLN A 67 2.25 -8.97 -3.68
N MET A 68 1.15 -8.28 -3.41
CA MET A 68 0.35 -7.63 -4.46
C MET A 68 1.17 -6.54 -5.16
N VAL A 69 1.85 -5.69 -4.39
CA VAL A 69 2.73 -4.65 -4.95
C VAL A 69 3.84 -5.28 -5.79
N ARG A 70 4.45 -6.37 -5.32
CA ARG A 70 5.53 -7.09 -6.02
C ARG A 70 5.14 -7.73 -7.35
N LYS A 71 3.84 -7.92 -7.61
CA LYS A 71 3.39 -8.39 -8.94
C LYS A 71 3.56 -7.31 -10.02
N ILE A 72 3.47 -6.04 -9.63
CA ILE A 72 3.61 -4.89 -10.52
C ILE A 72 5.04 -4.35 -10.48
N ASP A 73 5.61 -4.25 -9.27
CA ASP A 73 7.00 -3.86 -9.04
C ASP A 73 7.76 -4.92 -8.23
N PRO A 74 8.45 -5.87 -8.87
CA PRO A 74 9.20 -6.92 -8.18
C PRO A 74 10.27 -6.42 -7.21
N ALA A 75 10.78 -5.20 -7.40
CA ALA A 75 11.78 -4.58 -6.54
C ALA A 75 11.18 -3.99 -5.25
N ALA A 76 9.85 -3.98 -5.11
CA ALA A 76 9.18 -3.37 -3.98
C ALA A 76 9.58 -3.99 -2.64
N SER A 77 9.79 -3.12 -1.66
CA SER A 77 10.25 -3.50 -0.32
C SER A 77 9.47 -2.76 0.76
N ARG A 78 9.16 -3.47 1.85
CA ARG A 78 8.55 -2.85 3.02
C ARG A 78 9.60 -2.05 3.77
N VAL A 79 9.26 -0.83 4.18
CA VAL A 79 10.09 -0.03 5.06
C VAL A 79 9.84 -0.47 6.51
N ALA A 80 10.91 -0.77 7.23
CA ALA A 80 10.82 -0.88 8.69
C ALA A 80 10.77 0.53 9.26
N MET A 81 9.64 0.89 9.86
CA MET A 81 9.49 2.09 10.70
C MET A 81 9.85 1.74 12.14
#